data_AF-D4F4F4-F1
#
_entry.id   AF-D4F4F4-F1
#
_cell.length_a   1.000
_cell.length_b   1.000
_cell.length_c   1.000
_cell.angle_alpha   90.00
_cell.angle_beta   90.00
_cell.angle_gamma   90.00
#
_symmetry.space_group_name_H-M   'P 1'
#
loop_
_entity.id
_entity.type
_entity.pdbx_description
1 polymer ?
#
loop_
_entity_poly.entity_id
_entity_poly.type
_entity_poly.pdbx_seq_one_letter_code
_entity_poly.pdbx_strand_id
1 'polypeptide(L)'
;QTPLRWAALLLWLYSGYRGLELAWQHTMIQLHPSPFTTCDFFVSFPTWLPLDKWFPAIFFANGDCAERQWQFLTLEMPQWLVGIFAAYLLVALLVLLAQFVKTKRRSLFSR
;
A
#
# COMPACT_ATOMS: atom_id res chain seq x y z
N GLN A 1 24.70 -11.53 4.68
CA GLN A 1 23.44 -10.83 4.34
C GLN A 1 22.60 -11.84 3.58
N THR A 2 21.52 -12.35 4.15
CA THR A 2 20.69 -13.40 3.49
C THR A 2 19.91 -12.80 2.32
N PRO A 3 19.91 -13.41 1.12
CA PRO A 3 19.21 -12.86 -0.07
C PRO A 3 17.71 -12.66 0.17
N LEU A 4 17.11 -13.50 1.01
CA LEU A 4 15.71 -13.41 1.42
C LEU A 4 15.34 -12.07 2.08
N ARG A 5 16.25 -11.45 2.84
CA ARG A 5 15.99 -10.17 3.51
C ARG A 5 15.86 -9.03 2.50
N TRP A 6 16.70 -9.02 1.47
CA TRP A 6 16.63 -8.03 0.41
C TRP A 6 15.38 -8.20 -0.44
N ALA A 7 15.01 -9.44 -0.77
CA ALA A 7 13.76 -9.73 -1.48
C ALA A 7 12.53 -9.24 -0.69
N ALA A 8 12.48 -9.49 0.62
CA ALA A 8 11.40 -9.01 1.47
C ALA A 8 11.34 -7.47 1.55
N LEU A 9 12.49 -6.80 1.66
CA LEU A 9 12.57 -5.33 1.67
C LEU A 9 12.10 -4.72 0.34
N LEU A 10 12.48 -5.31 -0.80
CA LEU A 10 12.02 -4.87 -2.12
C LEU A 10 10.50 -5.03 -2.27
N LEU A 11 9.96 -6.19 -1.87
CA LEU A 11 8.52 -6.45 -1.93
C LEU A 11 7.74 -5.51 -1.00
N TRP A 12 8.28 -5.23 0.19
CA TRP A 12 7.69 -4.29 1.13
C TRP A 12 7.66 -2.87 0.54
N LEU A 13 8.77 -2.36 0.02
CA LEU A 13 8.80 -1.03 -0.59
C LEU A 13 7.88 -0.93 -1.81
N TYR A 14 7.87 -1.96 -2.66
CA TYR A 14 7.01 -1.99 -3.84
C TYR A 14 5.53 -1.96 -3.49
N SER A 15 5.11 -2.82 -2.55
CA SER A 15 3.71 -2.88 -2.10
C SER A 15 3.27 -1.59 -1.38
N GLY A 16 4.14 -1.01 -0.54
CA GLY A 16 3.87 0.26 0.12
C GLY A 16 3.72 1.42 -0.87
N TYR A 17 4.58 1.47 -1.89
CA TYR A 17 4.53 2.51 -2.93
C TYR A 17 3.26 2.40 -3.77
N ARG A 18 2.94 1.21 -4.27
CA ARG A 18 1.70 0.97 -5.04
C ARG A 18 0.45 1.24 -4.20
N GLY A 19 0.44 0.84 -2.94
CA GLY A 19 -0.66 1.11 -2.01
C GLY A 19 -0.89 2.61 -1.80
N LEU A 20 0.20 3.38 -1.63
CA LEU A 20 0.11 4.83 -1.48
C LEU A 20 -0.40 5.51 -2.77
N GLU A 21 0.10 5.12 -3.94
CA GLU A 21 -0.33 5.63 -5.24
C GLU A 21 -1.85 5.44 -5.45
N LEU A 22 -2.35 4.23 -5.19
CA LEU A 22 -3.77 3.89 -5.32
C LEU A 22 -4.64 4.67 -4.32
N ALA A 23 -4.22 4.73 -3.05
CA ALA A 23 -4.94 5.48 -2.03
C ALA A 23 -5.00 6.98 -2.37
N TRP A 24 -3.90 7.54 -2.87
CA TRP A 24 -3.82 8.93 -3.30
C TRP A 24 -4.76 9.22 -4.47
N GLN A 25 -4.75 8.38 -5.51
CA GLN A 25 -5.67 8.49 -6.64
C GLN A 25 -7.14 8.46 -6.17
N HIS A 26 -7.48 7.54 -5.28
CA HIS A 26 -8.83 7.44 -4.74
C HIS A 26 -9.22 8.69 -3.93
N THR A 27 -8.33 9.23 -3.09
CA THR A 27 -8.58 10.50 -2.39
C THR A 27 -8.78 11.66 -3.35
N MET A 28 -8.04 11.70 -4.45
CA MET A 28 -8.14 12.77 -5.44
C MET A 28 -9.50 12.76 -6.13
N ILE A 29 -10.02 11.57 -6.47
CA ILE A 29 -11.36 11.39 -7.04
C ILE A 29 -12.44 11.90 -6.07
N GLN A 30 -12.28 11.66 -4.77
CA GLN A 30 -13.23 12.11 -3.73
C GLN A 30 -13.16 13.61 -3.40
N LEU A 31 -12.00 14.25 -3.59
CA LEU A 31 -11.77 15.67 -3.31
C LEU A 31 -12.06 16.56 -4.54
N HIS A 32 -11.77 16.06 -5.73
CA HIS A 32 -11.96 16.76 -7.00
C HIS A 32 -12.80 15.88 -7.95
N PRO A 33 -14.12 15.80 -7.71
CA PRO A 33 -14.99 15.01 -8.57
C PRO A 33 -15.01 15.62 -9.97
N SER A 34 -14.42 14.91 -10.92
CA SER A 34 -14.50 15.26 -12.34
C SER A 34 -15.31 14.19 -13.08
N PRO A 35 -16.26 14.57 -13.94
CA PRO A 35 -17.12 13.62 -14.65
C PRO A 35 -16.37 12.75 -15.67
N PHE A 36 -15.10 13.05 -15.94
CA PHE A 36 -14.25 12.33 -16.89
C PHE A 36 -13.25 11.39 -16.19
N THR A 37 -13.12 11.46 -14.87
CA THR A 37 -12.20 10.61 -14.08
C THR A 37 -13.01 9.81 -13.08
N THR A 38 -13.68 8.76 -13.56
CA THR A 38 -14.38 7.79 -12.73
C THR A 38 -13.52 6.54 -12.56
N CYS A 39 -13.72 5.81 -11.46
CA CYS A 39 -13.22 4.44 -11.36
C CYS A 39 -13.97 3.55 -12.37
N ASP A 40 -13.31 2.47 -12.81
CA ASP A 40 -13.99 1.42 -13.56
C ASP A 40 -15.01 0.71 -12.65
N PHE A 41 -16.21 0.43 -13.17
CA PHE A 41 -17.23 -0.32 -12.45
C PHE A 41 -16.85 -1.79 -12.20
N PHE A 42 -15.90 -2.30 -12.99
CA PHE A 42 -15.37 -3.66 -12.88
C PHE A 42 -13.86 -3.61 -12.80
N VAL A 43 -13.27 -4.51 -12.00
CA VAL A 43 -11.81 -4.61 -11.91
C VAL A 43 -11.23 -5.26 -13.17
N SER A 44 -10.26 -4.60 -13.77
CA SER A 44 -9.56 -5.07 -14.97
C SER A 44 -8.32 -5.90 -14.57
N PHE A 45 -8.54 -7.16 -14.20
CA PHE A 45 -7.44 -8.11 -13.96
C PHE A 45 -6.89 -8.69 -15.28
N PRO A 46 -5.57 -8.98 -15.36
CA PRO A 46 -5.00 -9.63 -16.54
C PRO A 46 -5.50 -11.07 -16.69
N THR A 47 -5.58 -11.56 -17.93
CA THR A 47 -6.18 -12.87 -18.26
C THR A 47 -5.53 -14.08 -17.58
N TRP A 48 -4.27 -13.97 -17.16
CA TRP A 48 -3.53 -15.03 -16.48
C TRP A 48 -3.77 -15.07 -14.95
N LEU A 49 -4.43 -14.07 -14.37
CA LEU A 49 -4.72 -13.99 -12.94
C LEU A 49 -6.11 -13.39 -12.65
N PRO A 50 -7.20 -14.15 -12.91
CA PRO A 50 -8.57 -13.71 -12.64
C PRO A 50 -8.91 -13.82 -11.14
N LEU A 51 -8.34 -12.90 -10.36
CA LEU A 51 -8.45 -12.90 -8.90
C LEU A 51 -9.89 -12.68 -8.40
N ASP A 52 -10.69 -11.95 -9.19
CA ASP A 52 -12.13 -11.75 -8.97
C ASP A 52 -12.92 -13.06 -9.02
N LYS A 53 -12.53 -14.01 -9.89
CA LYS A 53 -13.21 -15.31 -10.04
C LYS A 53 -12.78 -16.32 -9.00
N TRP A 54 -11.50 -16.30 -8.62
CA TRP A 54 -10.98 -17.24 -7.63
C TRP A 54 -11.43 -16.88 -6.20
N PHE A 55 -11.45 -15.59 -5.87
CA PHE A 55 -11.78 -15.09 -4.53
C PHE A 55 -12.78 -13.93 -4.58
N PRO A 56 -14.03 -14.20 -4.99
CA PRO A 56 -15.04 -13.16 -5.18
C PRO A 56 -15.42 -12.45 -3.88
N ALA A 57 -15.31 -13.12 -2.72
CA ALA A 57 -15.66 -12.50 -1.44
C ALA A 57 -14.79 -11.27 -1.08
N ILE A 58 -13.60 -11.14 -1.66
CA ILE A 58 -12.62 -10.09 -1.32
C ILE A 58 -12.32 -9.19 -2.51
N PHE A 59 -12.18 -9.76 -3.72
CA PHE A 59 -11.73 -9.05 -4.92
C PHE A 59 -12.85 -8.61 -5.86
N PHE A 60 -14.10 -8.91 -5.52
CA PHE A 60 -15.24 -8.45 -6.28
C PHE A 60 -15.62 -7.03 -5.85
N ALA A 61 -15.15 -6.04 -6.61
CA ALA A 61 -15.50 -4.64 -6.40
C ALA A 61 -16.64 -4.26 -7.36
N ASN A 62 -17.84 -4.07 -6.80
CA ASN A 62 -18.98 -3.47 -7.49
C ASN A 62 -19.41 -2.24 -6.70
N GLY A 63 -19.01 -1.05 -7.13
CA GLY A 63 -19.40 0.19 -6.47
C GLY A 63 -18.72 1.42 -7.04
N ASP A 64 -19.36 2.58 -6.89
CA ASP A 64 -18.80 3.87 -7.27
C ASP A 64 -17.77 4.35 -6.24
N CYS A 65 -16.53 4.59 -6.68
CA CYS A 65 -15.48 5.18 -5.84
C CYS A 65 -15.78 6.62 -5.37
N ALA A 66 -16.69 7.31 -6.07
CA ALA A 66 -17.04 8.70 -5.75
C ALA A 66 -17.95 8.82 -4.51
N GLU A 67 -18.55 7.70 -4.08
CA GLU A 67 -19.44 7.69 -2.91
C GLU A 67 -18.66 7.59 -1.60
N ARG A 68 -19.01 8.47 -0.65
CA ARG A 68 -18.42 8.50 0.69
C ARG A 68 -19.20 7.60 1.62
N GLN A 69 -18.76 6.34 1.72
CA GLN A 69 -19.44 5.33 2.53
C GLN A 69 -19.02 5.33 4.01
N TRP A 70 -17.81 5.80 4.32
CA TRP A 70 -17.24 5.73 5.67
C TRP A 70 -16.44 6.97 6.01
N GLN A 71 -16.83 7.60 7.12
CA GLN A 71 -16.15 8.75 7.71
C GLN A 71 -15.81 8.45 9.16
N PHE A 72 -14.57 8.73 9.55
CA PHE A 72 -14.12 8.63 10.93
C PHE A 72 -13.23 9.83 11.25
N LEU A 73 -13.55 10.52 12.34
CA LEU A 73 -12.82 11.71 12.77
C LEU A 73 -12.76 12.81 11.68
N THR A 74 -13.81 12.95 10.87
CA THR A 74 -13.91 13.84 9.68
C THR A 74 -13.02 13.46 8.49
N LEU A 75 -12.32 12.32 8.56
CA LEU A 75 -11.52 11.78 7.46
C LEU A 75 -12.22 10.58 6.83
N GLU A 76 -12.13 10.49 5.51
CA GLU A 76 -12.65 9.35 4.74
C GLU A 76 -11.68 8.16 4.78
N MET A 77 -12.18 6.95 4.51
CA MET A 77 -11.35 5.73 4.46
C MET A 77 -10.08 5.89 3.59
N PRO A 78 -10.15 6.47 2.38
CA PRO A 78 -8.98 6.60 1.52
C PRO A 78 -7.93 7.57 2.09
N GLN A 79 -8.36 8.61 2.80
CA GLN A 79 -7.45 9.56 3.45
C GLN A 79 -6.67 8.91 4.59
N TRP A 80 -7.35 8.06 5.38
CA TRP A 80 -6.69 7.23 6.39
C TRP A 80 -5.68 6.27 5.78
N LEU A 81 -6.02 5.63 4.66
CA LEU A 81 -5.12 4.71 3.96
C LEU A 81 -3.87 5.42 3.45
N VAL A 82 -3.97 6.66 2.92
CA VAL A 82 -2.80 7.47 2.54
C VAL A 82 -1.86 7.64 3.75
N GLY A 83 -2.39 7.99 4.92
CA GLY A 83 -1.60 8.15 6.15
C GLY A 83 -0.90 6.85 6.58
N ILE A 84 -1.62 5.73 6.58
CA ILE A 84 -1.09 4.42 6.96
C ILE A 84 0.00 3.96 5.99
N PHE A 85 -0.23 4.04 4.68
CA PHE A 85 0.76 3.65 3.68
C PHE A 85 2.00 4.57 3.70
N ALA A 86 1.84 5.86 3.97
CA ALA A 86 2.96 6.78 4.15
C ALA A 86 3.82 6.39 5.37
N ALA A 87 3.19 6.10 6.53
CA ALA A 87 3.90 5.62 7.71
C ALA A 87 4.59 4.27 7.46
N TYR A 88 3.92 3.35 6.75
CA TYR A 88 4.44 2.04 6.40
C TYR A 88 5.70 2.13 5.53
N LEU A 89 5.70 3.01 4.52
CA LEU A 89 6.87 3.31 3.69
C LEU A 89 8.00 3.98 4.46
N LEU A 90 7.67 4.91 5.37
CA LEU A 90 8.66 5.58 6.19
C LEU A 90 9.42 4.56 7.06
N VAL A 91 8.70 3.65 7.72
CA VAL A 91 9.32 2.57 8.50
C VAL A 91 10.17 1.66 7.62
N ALA A 92 9.70 1.31 6.42
CA ALA A 92 10.48 0.51 5.46
C ALA A 92 11.81 1.18 5.10
N LEU A 93 11.77 2.50 4.86
CA LEU A 93 12.95 3.30 4.52
C LEU A 93 13.92 3.40 5.71
N LEU A 94 13.43 3.59 6.93
CA LEU A 94 14.26 3.57 8.15
C LEU A 94 14.96 2.23 8.33
N VAL A 95 14.23 1.12 8.14
CA VAL A 95 14.82 -0.23 8.23
C VAL A 95 15.88 -0.42 7.15
N LEU A 96 15.62 0.02 5.91
CA LEU A 96 16.59 -0.06 4.82
C LEU A 96 17.86 0.72 5.14
N LEU A 97 17.74 1.96 5.65
CA LEU A 97 18.89 2.77 6.07
C LEU A 97 19.65 2.11 7.23
N ALA A 98 18.95 1.54 8.21
CA ALA A 98 19.55 0.83 9.34
C ALA A 98 20.38 -0.39 8.90
N GLN A 99 20.03 -1.04 7.77
CA GLN A 99 20.86 -2.15 7.23
C GLN A 99 22.22 -1.67 6.71
N PHE A 100 22.34 -0.42 6.26
CA PHE A 100 23.61 0.16 5.82
C PHE A 100 24.49 0.63 7.00
N VAL A 101 23.88 0.92 8.15
CA VAL A 101 24.62 1.26 9.37
C VAL A 101 25.21 -0.01 9.97
N LYS A 102 26.50 -0.27 9.69
CA LYS A 102 27.25 -1.40 10.28
C LYS A 102 27.14 -1.33 11.81
N THR A 103 26.43 -2.29 12.41
CA THR A 103 26.53 -2.55 13.85
C THR A 103 27.97 -2.96 14.14
N LYS A 104 28.72 -2.09 14.83
CA LYS A 104 30.02 -2.44 15.41
C LYS A 104 29.74 -3.54 16.44
N ARG A 105 30.04 -4.79 16.08
CA ARG A 105 29.85 -5.97 16.94
C ARG A 105 30.57 -5.68 18.27
N ARG A 106 29.84 -5.36 19.34
CA ARG A 106 30.43 -5.34 20.70
C ARG A 106 30.68 -6.80 21.06
N SER A 107 31.92 -7.28 20.88
CA SER A 107 32.35 -8.60 21.34
C SER A 107 32.37 -8.60 22.87
N LEU A 108 31.20 -8.81 23.47
CA LEU A 108 30.99 -8.86 24.91
C LEU A 108 30.67 -10.29 25.32
N PHE A 109 31.47 -11.24 24.84
CA PHE A 109 31.52 -12.60 25.36
C PHE A 109 32.89 -13.20 25.01
N SER A 110 33.90 -12.72 25.74
CA SER A 110 35.14 -13.45 25.97
C SER A 110 35.11 -13.79 27.45
N ARG A 111 34.71 -15.02 27.76
CA ARG A 111 34.98 -15.75 29.00
C ARG A 111 34.70 -17.21 28.76
#